data_AF-A0AAN8F974-F1
#
_entry.id   AF-A0AAN8F974-F1
#
_cell.length_a   1.000
_cell.length_b   1.000
_cell.length_c   1.000
_cell.angle_alpha   90.00
_cell.angle_beta   90.00
_cell.angle_gamma   90.00
#
_symmetry.space_group_name_H-M   'P 1'
#
loop_
_entity.id
_entity.type
_entity.pdbx_description
1 polymer ?
#
loop_
_entity_poly.entity_id
_entity_poly.type
_entity_poly.pdbx_seq_one_letter_code
_entity_poly.pdbx_strand_id
1 'polypeptide(L)'
;MSLKSVMESCISDSSSIPEFYLRYFNWMVQVISVRCNRTLPESRINHILRVWDGHPITSDHKNLMSFSIANSEMLVSPATELLSIPWCYGFDILLFGEWISRAAKLKSGSIVILKNLHFFLSKHSITPILVLHEGCLYGRGIVEVHPKAVEGHCRYLKLMNDTQRVLAENNRSHEESDTTAVSLQEDLAISTECREDVNQIHFDWDEEEELSDERLAALTDSFFGRTTTHHLQANDK
;
A
#
# COMPACT_ATOMS: atom_id res chain seq x y z
N MET A 1 -10.04 22.28 3.52
CA MET A 1 -8.56 22.20 3.38
C MET A 1 -8.24 22.24 1.89
N SER A 2 -7.28 23.08 1.46
CA SER A 2 -6.91 23.17 0.04
C SER A 2 -6.12 21.92 -0.40
N LEU A 3 -6.14 21.60 -1.70
CA LEU A 3 -5.37 20.48 -2.24
C LEU A 3 -3.87 20.62 -1.90
N LYS A 4 -3.30 21.83 -2.02
CA LYS A 4 -1.92 22.12 -1.66
C LYS A 4 -1.60 21.76 -0.20
N SER A 5 -2.46 22.17 0.74
CA SER A 5 -2.28 21.83 2.17
C SER A 5 -2.36 20.32 2.42
N VAL A 6 -3.25 19.60 1.71
CA VAL A 6 -3.29 18.14 1.79
C VAL A 6 -1.99 17.55 1.24
N MET A 7 -1.51 18.04 0.10
CA MET A 7 -0.26 17.57 -0.50
C MET A 7 0.94 17.78 0.41
N GLU A 8 1.04 18.91 1.11
CA GLU A 8 2.11 19.19 2.07
C GLU A 8 2.09 18.25 3.29
N SER A 9 0.91 17.75 3.66
CA SER A 9 0.75 16.82 4.78
C SER A 9 1.06 15.35 4.46
N CYS A 10 1.29 15.00 3.19
CA CYS A 10 1.67 13.62 2.84
C CYS A 10 3.04 13.23 3.42
N ILE A 11 3.31 11.94 3.54
CA ILE A 11 4.67 11.44 3.67
C ILE A 11 5.46 11.71 2.38
N SER A 12 6.79 11.73 2.48
CA SER A 12 7.68 12.04 1.35
C SER A 12 7.64 10.98 0.26
N ASP A 13 7.61 9.71 0.67
CA ASP A 13 7.55 8.49 -0.13
C ASP A 13 7.43 7.28 0.82
N SER A 14 7.36 6.09 0.25
CA SER A 14 7.17 4.84 0.98
C SER A 14 8.32 4.52 1.94
N SER A 15 9.54 5.04 1.73
CA SER A 15 10.64 4.80 2.68
C SER A 15 10.34 5.34 4.09
N SER A 16 9.42 6.31 4.21
CA SER A 16 9.00 6.87 5.49
C SER A 16 7.92 6.03 6.20
N ILE A 17 7.27 5.08 5.51
CA ILE A 17 6.15 4.29 6.04
C ILE A 17 6.45 3.61 7.39
N PRO A 18 7.64 3.04 7.65
CA PRO A 18 7.97 2.43 8.94
C PRO A 18 7.82 3.40 10.13
N GLU A 19 8.01 4.71 9.94
CA GLU A 19 7.86 5.74 10.98
C GLU A 19 6.40 5.94 11.43
N PHE A 20 5.44 5.38 10.67
CA PHE A 20 4.00 5.56 10.88
C PHE A 20 3.28 4.28 11.31
N TYR A 21 4.00 3.26 11.79
CA TYR A 21 3.43 1.96 12.17
C TYR A 21 2.19 2.02 13.08
N LEU A 22 2.07 3.07 13.90
CA LEU A 22 0.94 3.31 14.82
C LEU A 22 0.27 4.68 14.60
N ARG A 23 0.48 5.30 13.44
CA ARG A 23 0.02 6.66 13.14
C ARG A 23 -0.78 6.67 11.86
N TYR A 24 -1.69 7.62 11.78
CA TYR A 24 -2.36 7.93 10.53
C TYR A 24 -1.48 8.86 9.69
N PHE A 25 -1.52 8.67 8.37
CA PHE A 25 -0.76 9.50 7.44
C PHE A 25 -1.49 9.69 6.12
N ASN A 26 -1.06 10.70 5.37
CA ASN A 26 -1.49 10.92 4.00
C ASN A 26 -0.39 10.45 3.06
N TRP A 27 -0.73 9.89 1.92
CA TRP A 27 0.27 9.39 0.98
C TRP A 27 -0.16 9.64 -0.47
N MET A 28 0.72 10.26 -1.25
CA MET A 28 0.50 10.51 -2.66
C MET A 28 1.14 9.39 -3.48
N VAL A 29 0.33 8.73 -4.29
CA VAL A 29 0.72 7.49 -4.99
C VAL A 29 0.10 7.43 -6.37
N GLN A 30 0.65 6.58 -7.22
CA GLN A 30 0.06 6.19 -8.48
C GLN A 30 -0.68 4.86 -8.34
N VAL A 31 -1.89 4.78 -8.92
CA VAL A 31 -2.70 3.56 -8.93
C VAL A 31 -2.14 2.57 -9.95
N ILE A 32 -1.88 1.34 -9.52
CA ILE A 32 -1.53 0.24 -10.42
C ILE A 32 -2.81 -0.52 -10.79
N SER A 33 -3.53 -1.04 -9.80
CA SER A 33 -4.72 -1.85 -10.04
C SER A 33 -5.69 -1.85 -8.87
N VAL A 34 -6.92 -2.27 -9.13
CA VAL A 34 -7.93 -2.54 -8.10
C VAL A 34 -8.47 -3.94 -8.34
N ARG A 35 -8.43 -4.78 -7.30
CA ARG A 35 -8.82 -6.18 -7.39
C ARG A 35 -9.68 -6.61 -6.22
N CYS A 36 -10.49 -7.63 -6.47
CA CYS A 36 -11.36 -8.27 -5.52
C CYS A 36 -10.85 -9.70 -5.35
N ASN A 37 -10.36 -10.03 -4.15
CA ASN A 37 -9.90 -11.38 -3.83
C ASN A 37 -11.01 -12.12 -3.08
N ARG A 38 -11.51 -13.21 -3.69
CA ARG A 38 -12.46 -14.10 -3.05
C ARG A 38 -11.69 -15.26 -2.46
N THR A 39 -11.62 -15.34 -1.14
CA THR A 39 -11.30 -16.60 -0.49
C THR A 39 -12.50 -17.54 -0.64
N LEU A 40 -12.25 -18.85 -0.66
CA LEU A 40 -13.18 -19.99 -0.86
C LEU A 40 -14.63 -19.82 -0.34
N PRO A 41 -15.61 -20.63 -0.81
CA PRO A 41 -16.90 -20.18 -1.38
C PRO A 41 -17.90 -19.47 -0.46
N GLU A 42 -17.61 -19.32 0.84
CA GLU A 42 -18.47 -18.64 1.83
C GLU A 42 -17.76 -17.50 2.57
N SER A 43 -16.52 -17.20 2.21
CA SER A 43 -15.63 -16.34 2.99
C SER A 43 -15.43 -14.96 2.35
N ARG A 44 -15.13 -14.00 3.23
CA ARG A 44 -15.14 -12.55 3.04
C ARG A 44 -14.47 -12.09 1.73
N ILE A 45 -15.08 -11.11 1.07
CA ILE A 45 -14.52 -10.48 -0.13
C ILE A 45 -13.54 -9.38 0.29
N ASN A 46 -12.27 -9.54 -0.08
CA ASN A 46 -11.23 -8.54 0.17
C ASN A 46 -11.07 -7.64 -1.06
N HIS A 47 -11.24 -6.33 -0.89
CA HIS A 47 -11.03 -5.36 -1.95
C HIS A 47 -9.69 -4.68 -1.76
N ILE A 48 -8.80 -4.82 -2.75
CA ILE A 48 -7.41 -4.42 -2.64
C ILE A 48 -7.12 -3.37 -3.71
N LEU A 49 -6.62 -2.23 -3.27
CA LEU A 49 -6.03 -1.21 -4.13
C LEU A 49 -4.51 -1.36 -4.09
N ARG A 50 -3.92 -1.63 -5.25
CA ARG A 50 -2.47 -1.64 -5.40
C ARG A 50 -1.97 -0.31 -5.92
N VAL A 51 -0.97 0.23 -5.24
CA VAL A 51 -0.36 1.52 -5.55
C VAL A 51 1.15 1.43 -5.47
N TRP A 52 1.82 2.47 -5.97
CA TRP A 52 3.25 2.66 -5.82
C TRP A 52 3.62 4.14 -5.89
N ASP A 53 4.85 4.47 -5.50
CA ASP A 53 5.40 5.82 -5.57
C ASP A 53 6.83 5.88 -6.12
N GLY A 54 7.26 4.84 -6.84
CA GLY A 54 8.59 4.76 -7.44
C GLY A 54 9.72 4.41 -6.46
N HIS A 55 9.39 4.03 -5.21
CA HIS A 55 10.36 3.55 -4.23
C HIS A 55 10.09 2.07 -3.89
N PRO A 56 11.14 1.23 -3.81
CA PRO A 56 10.96 -0.18 -3.55
C PRO A 56 10.71 -0.45 -2.05
N ILE A 57 9.93 -1.49 -1.79
CA ILE A 57 9.80 -2.18 -0.51
C ILE A 57 11.21 -2.69 -0.12
N THR A 58 11.78 -2.03 0.87
CA THR A 58 13.09 -2.39 1.46
C THR A 58 12.93 -3.42 2.58
N SER A 59 14.06 -3.82 3.18
CA SER A 59 14.06 -4.66 4.38
C SER A 59 13.25 -4.08 5.55
N ASP A 60 13.13 -2.76 5.62
CA ASP A 60 12.43 -2.09 6.71
C ASP A 60 10.90 -2.23 6.58
N HIS A 61 10.45 -2.70 5.41
CA HIS A 61 9.07 -2.99 5.07
C HIS A 61 8.74 -4.49 5.20
N LYS A 62 9.68 -5.35 5.64
CA LYS A 62 9.61 -6.83 5.58
C LYS A 62 8.35 -7.48 6.18
N ASN A 63 7.56 -6.73 6.94
CA ASN A 63 6.34 -7.21 7.56
C ASN A 63 5.07 -6.64 6.93
N LEU A 64 5.14 -5.91 5.82
CA LEU A 64 3.94 -5.44 5.12
C LEU A 64 3.29 -6.57 4.34
N MET A 65 1.99 -6.76 4.57
CA MET A 65 1.25 -7.81 3.90
C MET A 65 1.08 -7.50 2.42
N SER A 66 1.34 -8.49 1.59
CA SER A 66 1.06 -8.48 0.16
C SER A 66 0.04 -9.56 -0.16
N PHE A 67 -0.99 -9.23 -0.94
CA PHE A 67 -2.06 -10.17 -1.27
C PHE A 67 -1.78 -10.87 -2.60
N SER A 68 -1.94 -12.20 -2.61
CA SER A 68 -1.82 -13.00 -3.83
C SER A 68 -2.81 -12.54 -4.91
N ILE A 69 -2.37 -12.59 -6.17
CA ILE A 69 -3.19 -12.31 -7.35
C ILE A 69 -3.94 -13.56 -7.82
N ALA A 70 -3.48 -14.76 -7.43
CA ALA A 70 -3.82 -16.02 -8.08
C ALA A 70 -5.33 -16.38 -8.14
N ASN A 71 -6.18 -15.70 -7.37
CA ASN A 71 -7.64 -15.89 -7.39
C ASN A 71 -8.41 -14.55 -7.33
N SER A 72 -7.81 -13.49 -7.87
CA SER A 72 -8.39 -12.15 -7.81
C SER A 72 -9.14 -11.76 -9.09
N GLU A 73 -10.34 -11.24 -8.92
CA GLU A 73 -11.13 -10.59 -9.96
C GLU A 73 -10.65 -9.14 -10.11
N MET A 74 -10.22 -8.75 -11.31
CA MET A 74 -9.76 -7.37 -11.57
C MET A 74 -10.95 -6.44 -11.76
N LEU A 75 -11.05 -5.41 -10.93
CA LEU A 75 -12.01 -4.31 -11.09
C LEU A 75 -11.42 -3.19 -11.95
N VAL A 76 -10.12 -2.95 -11.78
CA VAL A 76 -9.33 -2.02 -12.59
C VAL A 76 -8.03 -2.73 -12.96
N SER A 77 -7.90 -3.12 -14.22
CA SER A 77 -6.70 -3.77 -14.74
C SER A 77 -5.50 -2.82 -14.78
N PRO A 78 -4.27 -3.32 -14.55
CA PRO A 78 -3.07 -2.53 -14.77
C PRO A 78 -2.98 -2.05 -16.23
N ALA A 79 -2.54 -0.80 -16.42
CA ALA A 79 -2.14 -0.30 -17.73
C ALA A 79 -0.91 -1.07 -18.23
N THR A 80 -0.80 -1.24 -19.56
CA THR A 80 0.29 -2.00 -20.19
C THR A 80 1.67 -1.51 -19.75
N GLU A 81 1.85 -0.20 -19.65
CA GLU A 81 3.10 0.45 -19.21
C GLU A 81 3.46 0.16 -17.74
N LEU A 82 2.50 -0.26 -16.91
CA LEU A 82 2.70 -0.57 -15.49
C LEU A 82 2.85 -2.08 -15.24
N LEU A 83 2.67 -2.93 -16.26
CA LEU A 83 2.84 -4.38 -16.13
C LEU A 83 4.28 -4.78 -15.89
N SER A 84 5.23 -3.95 -16.31
CA SER A 84 6.67 -4.19 -16.18
C SER A 84 7.21 -3.80 -14.80
N ILE A 85 6.39 -3.18 -13.93
CA ILE A 85 6.83 -2.75 -12.61
C ILE A 85 7.17 -3.99 -11.75
N PRO A 86 8.40 -4.06 -11.20
CA PRO A 86 8.77 -5.16 -10.30
C PRO A 86 7.85 -5.21 -9.08
N TRP A 87 7.53 -6.42 -8.62
CA TRP A 87 6.61 -6.63 -7.51
C TRP A 87 7.00 -5.86 -6.24
N CYS A 88 8.30 -5.71 -6.00
CA CYS A 88 8.84 -5.01 -4.85
C CYS A 88 8.50 -3.53 -4.79
N TYR A 89 7.89 -2.91 -5.81
CA TYR A 89 7.43 -1.52 -5.73
C TYR A 89 5.95 -1.39 -5.33
N GLY A 90 5.19 -2.48 -5.38
CA GLY A 90 3.74 -2.45 -5.20
C GLY A 90 3.31 -2.60 -3.76
N PHE A 91 2.56 -1.63 -3.25
CA PHE A 91 1.92 -1.68 -1.94
C PHE A 91 0.44 -2.03 -2.09
N ASP A 92 -0.03 -2.98 -1.29
CA ASP A 92 -1.45 -3.34 -1.24
C ASP A 92 -2.14 -2.64 -0.07
N ILE A 93 -3.31 -2.07 -0.36
CA ILE A 93 -4.16 -1.42 0.62
C ILE A 93 -5.51 -2.11 0.63
N LEU A 94 -5.93 -2.56 1.81
CA LEU A 94 -7.23 -3.16 2.02
C LEU A 94 -8.29 -2.05 2.16
N LEU A 95 -9.34 -2.13 1.35
CA LEU A 95 -10.41 -1.15 1.27
C LEU A 95 -11.69 -1.65 1.95
N PHE A 96 -12.39 -0.73 2.61
CA PHE A 96 -13.70 -0.97 3.22
C PHE A 96 -14.71 0.10 2.79
N GLY A 97 -16.00 -0.23 2.88
CA GLY A 97 -17.10 0.72 2.69
C GLY A 97 -17.10 1.45 1.35
N GLU A 98 -17.33 2.76 1.39
CA GLU A 98 -17.45 3.62 0.22
C GLU A 98 -16.17 3.71 -0.63
N TRP A 99 -15.01 3.41 -0.03
CA TRP A 99 -13.73 3.48 -0.71
C TRP A 99 -13.56 2.42 -1.77
N ILE A 100 -14.26 1.29 -1.64
CA ILE A 100 -14.29 0.23 -2.64
C ILE A 100 -14.87 0.78 -3.95
N SER A 101 -16.07 1.36 -3.89
CA SER A 101 -16.74 1.95 -5.06
C SER A 101 -16.00 3.17 -5.60
N ARG A 102 -15.30 3.93 -4.74
CA ARG A 102 -14.45 5.04 -5.18
C ARG A 102 -13.22 4.54 -5.93
N ALA A 103 -12.54 3.51 -5.43
CA ALA A 103 -11.36 2.93 -6.06
C ALA A 103 -11.69 2.25 -7.39
N ALA A 104 -12.82 1.53 -7.48
CA ALA A 104 -13.26 0.87 -8.71
C ALA A 104 -13.52 1.84 -9.88
N LYS A 105 -13.66 3.15 -9.62
CA LYS A 105 -13.83 4.19 -10.65
C LYS A 105 -12.52 4.81 -11.11
N LEU A 106 -11.40 4.49 -10.44
CA LEU A 106 -10.08 5.01 -10.80
C LEU A 106 -9.59 4.34 -12.08
N LYS A 107 -8.67 5.02 -12.77
CA LYS A 107 -7.91 4.42 -13.86
C LYS A 107 -6.53 4.02 -13.35
N SER A 108 -6.01 2.91 -13.85
CA SER A 108 -4.58 2.61 -13.72
C SER A 108 -3.75 3.78 -14.24
N GLY A 109 -2.65 4.12 -13.56
CA GLY A 109 -1.82 5.29 -13.82
C GLY A 109 -2.32 6.60 -13.18
N SER A 110 -3.52 6.64 -12.61
CA SER A 110 -4.03 7.85 -11.93
C SER A 110 -3.22 8.17 -10.69
N ILE A 111 -2.94 9.45 -10.46
CA ILE A 111 -2.33 9.93 -9.21
C ILE A 111 -3.42 10.22 -8.20
N VAL A 112 -3.29 9.66 -7.00
CA VAL A 112 -4.24 9.85 -5.90
C VAL A 112 -3.52 10.20 -4.61
N ILE A 113 -4.23 10.89 -3.71
CA ILE A 113 -3.86 11.03 -2.31
C ILE A 113 -4.76 10.11 -1.49
N LEU A 114 -4.14 9.17 -0.79
CA LEU A 114 -4.76 8.35 0.22
C LEU A 114 -4.69 9.11 1.54
N LYS A 115 -5.84 9.54 2.05
CA LYS A 115 -5.92 10.34 3.26
C LYS A 115 -6.20 9.47 4.47
N ASN A 116 -5.50 9.76 5.55
CA ASN A 116 -5.66 9.10 6.84
C ASN A 116 -5.52 7.57 6.71
N LEU A 117 -4.52 7.12 5.95
CA LEU A 117 -4.12 5.72 5.86
C LEU A 117 -3.46 5.30 7.18
N HIS A 118 -3.62 4.05 7.58
CA HIS A 118 -2.97 3.49 8.76
C HIS A 118 -2.79 1.99 8.62
N PHE A 119 -2.05 1.42 9.57
CA PHE A 119 -1.85 0.00 9.66
C PHE A 119 -2.92 -0.66 10.50
N PHE A 120 -3.43 -1.80 10.02
CA PHE A 120 -4.21 -2.73 10.80
C PHE A 120 -3.33 -3.90 11.22
N LEU A 121 -3.34 -4.19 12.52
CA LEU A 121 -2.72 -5.36 13.10
C LEU A 121 -3.86 -6.32 13.47
N SER A 122 -3.93 -7.45 12.79
CA SER A 122 -4.83 -8.52 13.20
C SER A 122 -4.26 -9.21 14.42
N LYS A 123 -5.13 -9.70 15.31
CA LYS A 123 -4.72 -10.55 16.43
C LYS A 123 -3.96 -11.81 15.97
N HIS A 124 -4.28 -12.30 14.78
CA HIS A 124 -3.77 -13.55 14.21
C HIS A 124 -2.71 -13.35 13.12
N SER A 125 -2.31 -12.11 12.85
CA SER A 125 -1.26 -11.82 11.86
C SER A 125 -0.25 -10.85 12.44
N ILE A 126 1.00 -11.28 12.45
CA ILE A 126 2.16 -10.45 12.83
C ILE A 126 2.48 -9.43 11.72
N THR A 127 1.94 -9.66 10.53
CA THR A 127 2.18 -8.88 9.32
C THR A 127 1.14 -7.74 9.23
N PRO A 128 1.51 -6.49 9.52
CA PRO A 128 0.65 -5.33 9.35
C PRO A 128 0.14 -5.17 7.91
N ILE A 129 -1.08 -4.66 7.81
CA ILE A 129 -1.76 -4.40 6.54
C ILE A 129 -2.06 -2.90 6.46
N LEU A 130 -1.78 -2.26 5.33
CA LEU A 130 -2.28 -0.90 5.09
C LEU A 130 -3.77 -0.96 4.81
N VAL A 131 -4.56 -0.13 5.50
CA VAL A 131 -6.01 -0.17 5.38
C VAL A 131 -6.62 1.22 5.24
N LEU A 132 -7.72 1.27 4.49
CA LEU A 132 -8.60 2.42 4.41
C LEU A 132 -10.00 2.00 4.88
N HIS A 133 -10.28 2.21 6.17
CA HIS A 133 -11.57 1.87 6.77
C HIS A 133 -12.72 2.71 6.21
N GLU A 134 -13.93 2.16 6.28
CA GLU A 134 -15.19 2.85 5.98
C GLU A 134 -15.34 4.15 6.77
N GLY A 135 -15.98 5.13 6.16
CA GLY A 135 -16.31 6.41 6.77
C GLY A 135 -15.29 7.53 6.51
N CYS A 136 -15.75 8.76 6.70
CA CYS A 136 -15.05 10.00 6.33
C CYS A 136 -14.45 10.76 7.52
N LEU A 137 -14.48 10.18 8.73
CA LEU A 137 -13.91 10.79 9.93
C LEU A 137 -12.43 11.13 9.72
N TYR A 138 -12.01 12.27 10.28
CA TYR A 138 -10.67 12.84 10.12
C TYR A 138 -10.27 13.10 8.65
N GLY A 139 -11.26 13.22 7.76
CA GLY A 139 -11.05 13.49 6.34
C GLY A 139 -10.41 12.33 5.58
N ARG A 140 -10.58 11.09 6.08
CA ARG A 140 -10.18 9.86 5.38
C ARG A 140 -10.76 9.81 3.98
N GLY A 141 -10.02 9.24 3.03
CA GLY A 141 -10.53 8.95 1.70
C GLY A 141 -9.52 8.98 0.58
N ILE A 142 -10.02 8.88 -0.65
CA ILE A 142 -9.22 8.88 -1.88
C ILE A 142 -9.51 10.14 -2.68
N VAL A 143 -8.49 11.00 -2.82
CA VAL A 143 -8.57 12.24 -3.60
C VAL A 143 -7.78 12.05 -4.91
N GLU A 144 -8.46 12.16 -6.03
CA GLU A 144 -7.81 12.13 -7.35
C GLU A 144 -7.10 13.46 -7.62
N VAL A 145 -5.86 13.39 -8.07
CA VAL A 145 -5.03 14.56 -8.34
C VAL A 145 -5.00 14.83 -9.83
N HIS A 146 -5.69 15.89 -10.26
CA HIS A 146 -5.62 16.31 -11.66
C HIS A 146 -4.33 17.09 -11.92
N PRO A 147 -3.54 16.74 -12.96
CA PRO A 147 -2.26 17.39 -13.25
C PRO A 147 -2.35 18.92 -13.33
N LYS A 148 -3.42 19.44 -13.95
CA LYS A 148 -3.68 20.88 -14.09
C LYS A 148 -3.85 21.61 -12.74
N ALA A 149 -4.30 20.91 -11.70
CA ALA A 149 -4.52 21.51 -10.38
C ALA A 149 -3.24 21.59 -9.53
N VAL A 150 -2.20 20.84 -9.92
CA VAL A 150 -0.94 20.68 -9.16
C VAL A 150 0.29 20.94 -10.02
N GLU A 151 0.11 21.59 -11.16
CA GLU A 151 1.19 21.95 -12.06
C GLU A 151 2.28 22.73 -11.31
N GLY A 152 3.53 22.29 -11.44
CA GLY A 152 4.67 22.88 -10.74
C GLY A 152 4.80 22.51 -9.26
N HIS A 153 3.87 21.74 -8.66
CA HIS A 153 4.00 21.35 -7.26
C HIS A 153 5.10 20.31 -7.07
N CYS A 154 6.07 20.59 -6.20
CA CYS A 154 7.28 19.77 -6.01
C CYS A 154 6.99 18.30 -5.74
N ARG A 155 6.05 17.97 -4.85
CA ARG A 155 5.68 16.58 -4.54
C ARG A 155 5.09 15.80 -5.71
N TYR A 156 4.24 16.46 -6.51
CA TYR A 156 3.69 15.85 -7.72
C TYR A 156 4.81 15.58 -8.74
N LEU A 157 5.67 16.57 -8.98
CA LEU A 157 6.81 16.43 -9.88
C LEU A 157 7.79 15.34 -9.41
N LYS A 158 8.07 15.26 -8.10
CA LYS A 158 8.91 14.21 -7.52
C LYS A 158 8.35 12.82 -7.82
N LEU A 159 7.08 12.59 -7.48
CA LEU A 159 6.41 11.30 -7.75
C LEU A 159 6.48 10.93 -9.24
N MET A 160 6.20 11.89 -10.14
CA MET A 160 6.26 11.65 -11.57
C MET A 160 7.68 11.29 -12.03
N ASN A 161 8.70 11.98 -11.52
CA ASN A 161 10.09 11.72 -11.88
C ASN A 161 10.56 10.37 -11.35
N ASP A 162 10.22 10.03 -10.10
CA ASP A 162 10.61 8.76 -9.48
C ASP A 162 9.95 7.57 -10.17
N THR A 163 8.65 7.66 -10.49
CA THR A 163 7.95 6.59 -11.22
C THR A 163 8.46 6.44 -12.65
N GLN A 164 8.70 7.54 -13.37
CA GLN A 164 9.26 7.50 -14.73
C GLN A 164 10.68 6.93 -14.77
N ARG A 165 11.51 7.26 -13.77
CA ARG A 165 12.87 6.71 -13.66
C ARG A 165 12.84 5.18 -13.60
N VAL A 166 12.02 4.61 -12.72
CA VAL A 166 11.91 3.16 -12.55
C VAL A 166 11.39 2.49 -13.82
N LEU A 167 10.38 3.07 -14.49
CA LEU A 167 9.87 2.53 -15.76
C LEU A 167 10.94 2.54 -16.86
N ALA A 168 11.73 3.62 -16.96
CA ALA A 168 12.78 3.73 -17.95
C ALA A 168 13.93 2.74 -17.70
N GLU A 169 14.33 2.55 -16.43
CA GLU A 169 15.34 1.56 -16.03
C GLU A 169 14.89 0.14 -16.38
N ASN A 170 13.65 -0.21 -16.03
CA ASN A 170 13.15 -1.56 -16.27
C ASN A 170 12.99 -1.89 -17.76
N ASN A 171 12.59 -0.91 -18.59
CA ASN A 171 12.48 -1.11 -20.03
C ASN A 171 13.85 -1.34 -20.71
N ARG A 172 14.92 -0.68 -20.23
CA ARG A 172 16.28 -0.91 -20.76
C ARG A 172 16.79 -2.30 -20.47
N SER A 173 16.55 -2.82 -19.27
CA SER A 173 16.97 -4.17 -18.89
C SER A 173 16.36 -5.26 -19.78
N HIS A 174 15.15 -5.06 -20.30
CA HIS A 174 14.51 -5.98 -21.23
C HIS A 174 15.13 -5.97 -22.64
N GLU A 175 15.53 -4.79 -23.15
CA GLU A 175 16.15 -4.68 -24.49
C GLU A 175 17.58 -5.26 -24.54
N GLU A 176 18.35 -5.12 -23.46
CA GLU A 176 19.71 -5.70 -23.37
C GLU A 176 19.70 -7.23 -23.27
N SER A 177 18.67 -7.83 -22.63
CA SER A 177 18.54 -9.29 -22.59
C SER A 177 18.19 -9.91 -23.96
N ASP A 178 17.38 -9.23 -24.77
CA ASP A 178 16.93 -9.76 -26.07
C ASP A 178 18.03 -9.69 -27.14
N THR A 179 18.91 -8.69 -27.08
CA THR A 179 20.04 -8.57 -28.01
C THR A 179 21.17 -9.55 -27.74
N THR A 180 21.27 -10.08 -26.51
CA THR A 180 22.30 -11.07 -26.15
C THR A 180 21.87 -12.51 -26.48
N ALA A 181 20.56 -12.78 -26.58
CA ALA A 181 20.01 -14.10 -26.89
C ALA A 181 20.22 -14.54 -28.36
N VAL A 182 20.63 -13.64 -29.26
CA VAL A 182 20.88 -13.97 -30.69
C VAL A 182 22.35 -14.31 -30.97
N SER A 183 23.27 -14.16 -30.00
CA SER A 183 24.72 -14.37 -30.22
C SER A 183 25.35 -15.54 -29.46
N LEU A 184 24.61 -16.29 -28.65
CA LEU A 184 25.15 -17.43 -27.89
C LEU A 184 24.27 -18.66 -28.03
N GLN A 185 24.27 -19.21 -29.25
CA GLN A 185 23.84 -20.58 -29.50
C GLN A 185 25.09 -21.43 -29.74
N GLU A 186 25.95 -21.54 -28.72
CA GLU A 186 26.88 -22.65 -28.54
C GLU A 186 27.54 -22.48 -27.16
N ASP A 187 27.35 -23.51 -26.33
CA ASP A 187 28.04 -23.78 -25.08
C ASP A 187 27.94 -22.73 -23.96
N LEU A 188 27.12 -23.02 -22.95
CA LEU A 188 27.57 -23.12 -21.56
C LEU A 188 26.42 -23.44 -20.60
N ALA A 189 26.57 -24.59 -19.94
CA ALA A 189 25.86 -24.93 -18.72
C ALA A 189 26.29 -23.97 -17.60
N ILE A 190 25.39 -23.09 -17.14
CA ILE A 190 25.64 -22.24 -15.97
C ILE A 190 24.37 -22.11 -15.11
N SER A 191 24.54 -22.58 -13.87
CA SER A 191 24.10 -21.99 -12.61
C SER A 191 22.65 -21.48 -12.51
N THR A 192 21.83 -22.35 -11.92
CA THR A 192 20.51 -22.06 -11.38
C THR A 192 20.61 -21.26 -10.07
N GLU A 193 20.75 -19.93 -10.14
CA GLU A 193 20.56 -19.05 -8.97
C GLU A 193 19.65 -17.88 -9.32
N CYS A 194 18.41 -17.98 -8.82
CA CYS A 194 17.53 -16.92 -8.31
C CYS A 194 16.16 -17.56 -8.12
N ARG A 195 16.09 -18.48 -7.15
CA ARG A 195 14.82 -19.09 -6.73
C ARG A 195 14.18 -18.11 -5.76
N GLU A 196 13.14 -17.42 -6.21
CA GLU A 196 12.27 -16.60 -5.39
C GLU A 196 11.52 -17.49 -4.40
N ASP A 197 12.12 -17.75 -3.24
CA ASP A 197 11.40 -18.28 -2.08
C ASP A 197 10.63 -17.13 -1.43
N VAL A 198 9.59 -16.66 -2.14
CA VAL A 198 8.52 -15.88 -1.51
C VAL A 198 7.73 -16.88 -0.68
N ASN A 199 7.87 -16.81 0.64
CA ASN A 199 7.00 -17.52 1.58
C ASN A 199 5.55 -17.11 1.31
N GLN A 200 4.86 -17.91 0.48
CA GLN A 200 3.44 -17.79 0.19
C GLN A 200 2.68 -18.30 1.40
N ILE A 201 2.17 -17.40 2.22
CA ILE A 201 1.36 -17.78 3.37
C ILE A 201 -0.06 -18.05 2.87
N HIS A 202 -0.40 -19.33 2.72
CA HIS A 202 -1.78 -19.80 2.69
C HIS A 202 -2.30 -19.76 4.14
N PHE A 203 -3.32 -18.95 4.41
CA PHE A 203 -3.91 -18.83 5.74
C PHE A 203 -5.11 -19.77 5.85
N ASP A 204 -4.94 -20.87 6.56
CA ASP A 204 -6.03 -21.59 7.22
C ASP A 204 -6.31 -20.87 8.54
N TRP A 205 -7.54 -20.40 8.72
CA TRP A 205 -7.96 -19.57 9.87
C TRP A 205 -8.44 -20.40 11.07
N ASP A 206 -7.99 -21.63 11.22
CA ASP A 206 -8.46 -22.52 12.28
C ASP A 206 -7.32 -22.87 13.25
N GLU A 207 -7.18 -22.06 14.30
CA GLU A 207 -7.00 -22.43 15.72
C GLU A 207 -6.68 -21.17 16.55
N GLU A 208 -7.55 -20.85 17.51
CA GLU A 208 -7.51 -19.65 18.34
C GLU A 208 -6.42 -19.74 19.41
N GLU A 209 -5.23 -19.19 19.15
CA GLU A 209 -4.29 -18.87 20.24
C GLU A 209 -4.65 -17.49 20.83
N GLU A 210 -5.17 -17.51 22.06
CA GLU A 210 -5.58 -16.30 22.79
C GLU A 210 -4.38 -15.38 23.06
N LEU A 211 -4.39 -14.18 22.48
CA LEU A 211 -3.48 -13.11 22.88
C LEU A 211 -3.67 -12.78 24.35
N SER A 212 -2.58 -12.73 25.12
CA SER A 212 -2.66 -12.37 26.53
C SER A 212 -3.26 -10.96 26.74
N ASP A 213 -4.12 -10.84 27.75
CA ASP A 213 -4.79 -9.59 28.12
C ASP A 213 -3.82 -8.43 28.34
N GLU A 214 -2.60 -8.73 28.77
CA GLU A 214 -1.54 -7.75 29.04
C GLU A 214 -1.03 -7.07 27.74
N ARG A 215 -0.94 -7.82 26.63
CA ARG A 215 -0.57 -7.26 25.32
C ARG A 215 -1.72 -6.49 24.70
N LEU A 216 -2.95 -6.95 24.92
CA LEU A 216 -4.16 -6.25 24.49
C LEU A 216 -4.33 -4.93 25.25
N ALA A 217 -4.05 -4.91 26.56
CA ALA A 217 -4.09 -3.73 27.40
C ALA A 217 -3.03 -2.69 26.99
N ALA A 218 -1.79 -3.10 26.72
CA ALA A 218 -0.73 -2.20 26.24
C ALA A 218 -1.10 -1.55 24.89
N LEU A 219 -1.72 -2.31 23.99
CA LEU A 219 -2.26 -1.78 22.74
C LEU A 219 -3.44 -0.83 23.01
N THR A 220 -4.35 -1.16 23.91
CA THR A 220 -5.52 -0.31 24.18
C THR A 220 -5.14 1.00 24.87
N ASP A 221 -4.20 0.97 25.82
CA ASP A 221 -3.73 2.14 26.56
C ASP A 221 -2.98 3.13 25.65
N SER A 222 -2.25 2.62 24.64
CA SER A 222 -1.62 3.47 23.62
C SER A 222 -2.62 4.17 22.68
N PHE A 223 -3.84 3.63 22.51
CA PHE A 223 -4.87 4.18 21.62
C PHE A 223 -5.91 5.06 22.35
N PHE A 224 -6.19 4.81 23.63
CA PHE A 224 -7.23 5.52 24.39
C PHE A 224 -6.69 6.34 25.58
N GLY A 225 -5.42 6.18 25.97
CA GLY A 225 -4.81 6.76 27.18
C GLY A 225 -4.52 8.27 27.16
N ARG A 226 -5.04 9.03 26.18
CA ARG A 226 -4.98 10.51 26.21
C ARG A 226 -6.32 11.13 25.84
N THR A 227 -7.36 10.81 26.60
CA THR A 227 -8.40 11.81 26.86
C THR A 227 -8.15 12.41 28.23
N THR A 228 -7.78 13.69 28.20
CA THR A 228 -7.53 14.59 29.31
C THR A 228 -8.60 14.49 30.40
N THR A 229 -8.24 14.02 31.59
CA THR A 229 -8.86 14.44 32.86
C THR A 229 -8.45 15.88 33.14
N HIS A 230 -9.06 16.83 32.43
CA HIS A 230 -9.04 18.23 32.88
C HIS A 230 -10.02 18.38 34.04
N HIS A 231 -9.44 18.61 35.22
CA HIS A 231 -9.97 19.33 36.38
C HIS A 231 -11.40 19.87 36.25
N LEU A 232 -12.33 19.22 36.96
CA LEU A 232 -13.42 19.92 37.64
C LEU A 232 -12.93 20.19 39.07
N GLN A 233 -12.33 21.36 39.30
CA GLN A 233 -12.35 21.94 40.63
C GLN A 233 -13.76 22.49 40.86
N ALA A 234 -14.48 21.80 41.74
CA ALA A 234 -15.68 22.33 42.36
C ALA A 234 -15.28 23.53 43.22
N ASN A 235 -15.76 24.72 42.84
CA ASN A 235 -15.92 25.82 43.79
C ASN A 235 -17.23 25.59 44.53
N ASP A 236 -17.13 25.06 45.74
CA ASP A 236 -18.13 25.22 46.78
C ASP A 236 -17.53 26.09 47.89
N LYS A 237 -18.18 27.25 48.09
CA LYS A 237 -18.05 28.27 49.15
C LYS A 237 -16.97 29.35 49.00
#